data_AF-A0A811GFJ5-F1
#
_entry.id   AF-A0A811GFJ5-F1
#
_cell.length_a   1.000
_cell.length_b   1.000
_cell.length_c   1.000
_cell.angle_alpha   90.00
_cell.angle_beta   90.00
_cell.angle_gamma   90.00
#
_symmetry.space_group_name_H-M   'P 1'
#
loop_
_entity.id
_entity.type
_entity.pdbx_description
1 polymer ?
#
loop_
_entity_poly.entity_id
_entity_poly.type
_entity_poly.pdbx_seq_one_letter_code
_entity_poly.pdbx_strand_id
1 'polypeptide(L)'
;MDIYLMGYSIRIVKEDPDWDENRKKIFLINPDISIPKSVDDNVWAQYRSSLSVTALGEIPRSFWMDHSEMMKTTKYCMDDYGLVKLTAYLHILDNIPAEFLAMDYKPTNIDKNLYFLGYDIADEAPCSGLSNCAYKKDESNYCREKYLPYLNQNGLFEDFNIALDFKTYTENRVSGHCPFYIYSLYTDKLVI
;
A
#
# COMPACT_ATOMS: atom_id res chain seq x y z
N MET A 1 -7.29 16.49 9.85
CA MET A 1 -6.91 15.34 9.01
C MET A 1 -7.74 15.37 7.76
N ASP A 2 -7.09 15.62 6.63
CA ASP A 2 -7.70 15.52 5.31
C ASP A 2 -7.41 14.13 4.71
N ILE A 3 -8.32 13.62 3.89
CA ILE A 3 -8.16 12.34 3.19
C ILE A 3 -8.24 12.62 1.69
N TYR A 4 -7.31 12.04 0.93
CA TYR A 4 -7.21 12.21 -0.52
C TYR A 4 -7.27 10.85 -1.22
N LEU A 5 -7.95 10.77 -2.35
CA LEU A 5 -7.89 9.58 -3.20
C LEU A 5 -6.58 9.63 -3.99
N MET A 6 -5.71 8.65 -3.73
CA MET A 6 -4.45 8.51 -4.48
C MET A 6 -4.66 7.85 -5.84
N GLY A 7 -5.71 7.05 -5.95
CA GLY A 7 -6.11 6.41 -7.18
C GLY A 7 -6.36 4.91 -7.00
N TYR A 8 -6.30 4.21 -8.12
CA TYR A 8 -6.65 2.82 -8.26
C TYR A 8 -5.47 2.03 -8.79
N SER A 9 -5.36 0.75 -8.43
CA SER A 9 -4.34 -0.16 -8.94
C SER A 9 -4.93 -1.55 -9.10
N ILE A 10 -4.43 -2.36 -10.03
CA ILE A 10 -4.79 -3.77 -10.13
C ILE A 10 -3.67 -4.58 -9.51
N ARG A 11 -4.00 -5.37 -8.49
CA ARG A 11 -3.04 -6.15 -7.72
C ARG A 11 -3.22 -7.64 -7.96
N ILE A 12 -2.12 -8.37 -7.93
CA ILE A 12 -2.09 -9.83 -8.03
C ILE A 12 -2.34 -10.42 -6.64
N VAL A 13 -3.31 -11.32 -6.50
CA VAL A 13 -3.65 -11.95 -5.21
C VAL A 13 -2.81 -13.19 -4.93
N LYS A 14 -2.24 -13.82 -5.96
CA LYS A 14 -1.43 -15.03 -5.84
C LYS A 14 -0.19 -14.78 -4.99
N GLU A 15 0.30 -15.86 -4.36
CA GLU A 15 1.58 -15.85 -3.68
C GLU A 15 2.69 -15.40 -4.63
N ASP A 16 3.54 -14.52 -4.11
CA ASP A 16 4.70 -14.03 -4.82
C ASP A 16 5.91 -14.85 -4.38
N PRO A 17 6.54 -15.63 -5.29
CA PRO A 17 7.68 -16.47 -4.95
C PRO A 17 8.90 -15.65 -4.49
N ASP A 18 8.94 -14.34 -4.75
CA ASP A 18 10.03 -13.48 -4.29
C ASP A 18 9.93 -13.16 -2.79
N TRP A 19 8.82 -13.49 -2.13
CA TRP A 19 8.66 -13.43 -0.67
C TRP A 19 9.09 -14.74 0.00
N ASP A 20 10.37 -15.07 -0.13
CA ASP A 20 10.94 -16.21 0.59
C ASP A 20 11.11 -15.96 2.10
N GLU A 21 11.43 -17.02 2.85
CA GLU A 21 11.63 -16.95 4.30
C GLU A 21 12.70 -15.95 4.75
N ASN A 22 13.73 -15.72 3.93
CA ASN A 22 14.79 -14.78 4.27
C ASN A 22 14.31 -13.35 4.10
N ARG A 23 13.64 -13.06 2.97
CA ARG A 23 13.05 -11.75 2.71
C ARG A 23 12.01 -11.41 3.76
N LYS A 24 11.12 -12.34 4.10
CA LYS A 24 10.11 -12.14 5.18
C LYS A 24 10.76 -11.77 6.51
N LYS A 25 11.84 -12.45 6.92
CA LYS A 25 12.56 -12.15 8.16
C LYS A 25 13.24 -10.78 8.18
N ILE A 26 13.71 -10.31 7.01
CA ILE A 26 14.40 -9.03 6.87
C ILE A 26 13.40 -7.86 6.84
N PHE A 27 12.29 -8.03 6.12
CA PHE A 27 11.40 -6.93 5.76
C PHE A 27 10.05 -6.93 6.47
N LEU A 28 9.63 -8.01 7.14
CA LEU A 28 8.35 -8.05 7.84
C LEU A 28 8.53 -8.08 9.36
N ILE A 29 7.63 -7.37 10.05
CA ILE A 29 7.45 -7.52 11.50
C ILE A 29 6.94 -8.94 11.80
N ASN A 30 5.92 -9.40 11.07
CA ASN A 30 5.40 -10.75 11.13
C ASN A 30 5.88 -11.60 9.93
N PRO A 31 6.90 -12.47 10.10
CA PRO A 31 7.39 -13.31 9.00
C PRO A 31 6.42 -14.45 8.63
N ASP A 32 5.39 -14.73 9.44
CA ASP A 32 4.44 -15.81 9.17
C ASP A 32 3.34 -15.40 8.19
N ILE A 33 3.31 -14.14 7.75
CA ILE A 33 2.37 -13.66 6.74
C ILE A 33 2.67 -14.33 5.40
N SER A 34 1.65 -14.95 4.80
CA SER A 34 1.78 -15.60 3.50
C SER A 34 2.02 -14.58 2.39
N ILE A 35 1.18 -13.53 2.32
CA ILE A 35 1.19 -12.55 1.23
C ILE A 35 1.04 -11.13 1.82
N PRO A 36 2.15 -10.43 2.13
CA PRO A 36 2.07 -9.08 2.66
C PRO A 36 1.39 -8.15 1.64
N LYS A 37 0.48 -7.30 2.11
CA LYS A 37 -0.21 -6.31 1.28
C LYS A 37 0.36 -4.93 1.58
N SER A 38 0.47 -4.12 0.54
CA SER A 38 1.06 -2.78 0.66
C SER A 38 0.66 -1.90 -0.52
N VAL A 39 0.79 -0.59 -0.33
CA VAL A 39 0.80 0.39 -1.42
C VAL A 39 2.01 0.22 -2.35
N ASP A 40 3.09 -0.39 -1.85
CA ASP A 40 4.36 -0.62 -2.54
C ASP A 40 4.28 -1.75 -3.56
N ASP A 41 4.61 -1.44 -4.82
CA ASP A 41 4.59 -2.39 -5.92
C ASP A 41 5.63 -3.52 -5.79
N ASN A 42 6.71 -3.31 -5.02
CA ASN A 42 7.72 -4.35 -4.75
C ASN A 42 7.31 -5.30 -3.63
N VAL A 43 6.28 -4.94 -2.85
CA VAL A 43 5.72 -5.77 -1.78
C VAL A 43 4.47 -6.49 -2.29
N TRP A 44 3.56 -5.75 -2.92
CA TRP A 44 2.33 -6.31 -3.49
C TRP A 44 2.23 -6.01 -4.98
N ALA A 45 2.64 -7.00 -5.79
CA ALA A 45 2.81 -6.84 -7.22
C ALA A 45 1.58 -6.25 -7.93
N GLN A 46 1.83 -5.22 -8.74
CA GLN A 46 0.86 -4.64 -9.66
C GLN A 46 0.76 -5.50 -10.92
N TYR A 47 -0.45 -5.73 -11.41
CA TYR A 47 -0.66 -6.27 -12.74
C TYR A 47 -0.36 -5.19 -13.79
N ARG A 48 0.64 -5.43 -14.63
CA ARG A 48 0.98 -4.59 -15.78
C ARG A 48 0.75 -5.37 -17.06
N SER A 49 -0.24 -4.96 -17.85
CA SER A 49 -0.47 -5.56 -19.17
C SER A 49 0.61 -5.11 -20.15
N SER A 50 1.01 -5.94 -21.10
CA SER A 50 1.91 -5.52 -22.19
C SER A 50 1.28 -4.41 -23.06
N LEU A 51 -0.05 -4.31 -23.10
CA LEU A 51 -0.81 -3.29 -23.83
C LEU A 51 -0.75 -1.91 -23.15
N SER A 52 -0.54 -1.83 -21.84
CA SER A 52 -0.53 -0.57 -21.10
C SER A 52 0.78 0.22 -21.27
N VAL A 53 1.84 -0.40 -21.80
CA VAL A 53 3.13 0.28 -22.03
C VAL A 53 3.14 1.04 -23.38
N THR A 54 2.31 0.65 -24.33
CA THR A 54 2.37 1.16 -25.72
C THR A 54 1.28 2.17 -26.09
N ALA A 55 0.15 2.20 -25.36
CA ALA A 55 -1.03 2.98 -25.78
C ALA A 55 -1.29 4.28 -24.98
N LEU A 56 -0.76 4.44 -23.76
CA LEU A 56 -1.19 5.51 -22.84
C LEU A 56 -0.07 6.38 -22.24
N GLY A 57 1.18 6.21 -22.68
CA GLY A 57 2.32 6.82 -21.97
C GLY A 57 2.62 6.10 -20.66
N GLU A 58 3.73 6.45 -20.01
CA GLU A 58 4.11 5.85 -18.73
C GLU A 58 2.96 5.98 -17.72
N ILE A 59 2.43 4.87 -17.20
CA ILE A 59 1.49 4.91 -16.07
C ILE A 59 2.18 5.70 -14.95
N PRO A 60 1.59 6.78 -14.42
CA PRO A 60 2.20 7.57 -13.35
C PRO A 60 2.49 6.64 -12.16
N ARG A 61 3.79 6.42 -11.92
CA ARG A 61 4.52 5.62 -10.91
C ARG A 61 3.85 4.52 -10.09
N SER A 62 2.55 4.50 -9.75
CA SER A 62 1.87 3.38 -9.09
C SER A 62 0.33 3.30 -9.24
N PHE A 63 -0.36 4.38 -9.65
CA PHE A 63 -1.83 4.46 -9.61
C PHE A 63 -2.46 5.05 -10.88
N TRP A 64 -3.62 4.53 -11.26
CA TRP A 64 -4.56 5.18 -12.16
C TRP A 64 -5.37 6.22 -11.40
N MET A 65 -5.43 7.46 -11.88
CA MET A 65 -6.25 8.51 -11.29
C MET A 65 -7.73 8.38 -11.66
N ASP A 66 -8.03 7.83 -12.85
CA ASP A 66 -9.38 7.61 -13.34
C ASP A 66 -9.77 6.12 -13.26
N HIS A 67 -10.80 5.83 -12.46
CA HIS A 67 -11.34 4.48 -12.29
C HIS A 67 -11.84 3.87 -13.60
N SER A 68 -12.53 4.66 -14.44
CA SER A 68 -13.09 4.22 -15.70
C SER A 68 -12.00 3.86 -16.71
N GLU A 69 -10.90 4.61 -16.72
CA GLU A 69 -9.73 4.32 -17.54
C GLU A 69 -9.06 3.00 -17.13
N MET A 70 -8.84 2.81 -15.82
CA MET A 70 -8.32 1.56 -15.29
C MET A 70 -9.21 0.39 -15.70
N MET A 71 -10.53 0.49 -15.46
CA MET A 71 -11.47 -0.58 -15.78
C MET A 71 -11.52 -0.90 -17.27
N LYS A 72 -11.45 0.09 -18.17
CA LYS A 72 -11.39 -0.16 -19.62
C LYS A 72 -10.17 -0.98 -20.01
N THR A 73 -9.02 -0.71 -19.38
CA THR A 73 -7.75 -1.37 -19.68
C THR A 73 -7.69 -2.79 -19.12
N THR A 74 -8.35 -3.04 -17.98
CA THR A 74 -8.18 -4.30 -17.23
C THR A 74 -9.41 -5.21 -17.28
N LYS A 75 -10.51 -4.77 -17.89
CA LYS A 75 -11.80 -5.51 -17.94
C LYS A 75 -11.65 -6.99 -18.30
N TYR A 76 -10.77 -7.32 -19.23
CA TYR A 76 -10.59 -8.69 -19.72
C TYR A 76 -9.63 -9.54 -18.88
N CYS A 77 -8.95 -8.95 -17.89
CA CYS A 77 -7.93 -9.63 -17.08
C CYS A 77 -8.43 -9.96 -15.66
N MET A 78 -9.51 -9.32 -15.19
CA MET A 78 -9.93 -9.41 -13.78
C MET A 78 -10.59 -10.74 -13.39
N ASP A 79 -11.18 -11.48 -14.33
CA ASP A 79 -11.99 -12.65 -14.00
C ASP A 79 -11.19 -13.98 -13.93
N ASP A 80 -10.03 -14.07 -14.59
CA ASP A 80 -9.28 -15.34 -14.72
C ASP A 80 -7.96 -15.41 -13.94
N TYR A 81 -7.43 -14.27 -13.45
CA TYR A 81 -6.03 -14.20 -13.00
C TYR A 81 -5.82 -14.05 -11.49
N GLY A 82 -6.88 -14.08 -10.68
CA GLY A 82 -6.77 -13.77 -9.25
C GLY A 82 -6.28 -12.34 -9.05
N LEU A 83 -6.94 -11.39 -9.73
CA LEU A 83 -6.65 -9.96 -9.63
C LEU A 83 -7.73 -9.26 -8.80
N VAL A 84 -7.32 -8.20 -8.11
CA VAL A 84 -8.22 -7.31 -7.37
C VAL A 84 -7.92 -5.86 -7.66
N LYS A 85 -8.94 -5.02 -7.56
CA LYS A 85 -8.75 -3.58 -7.61
C LYS A 85 -8.39 -3.07 -6.22
N LEU A 86 -7.19 -2.53 -6.08
CA LEU A 86 -6.80 -1.71 -4.94
C LEU A 86 -7.30 -0.27 -5.15
N THR A 87 -7.92 0.30 -4.13
CA THR A 87 -8.18 1.73 -3.99
C THR A 87 -7.39 2.24 -2.80
N ALA A 88 -6.53 3.25 -3.01
CA ALA A 88 -5.68 3.79 -1.96
C ALA A 88 -6.09 5.23 -1.61
N TYR A 89 -6.18 5.52 -0.32
CA TYR A 89 -6.42 6.86 0.18
C TYR A 89 -5.28 7.31 1.10
N LEU A 90 -4.81 8.53 0.91
CA LEU A 90 -3.75 9.16 1.69
C LEU A 90 -4.35 9.99 2.81
N HIS A 91 -3.85 9.82 4.03
CA HIS A 91 -4.24 10.60 5.20
C HIS A 91 -3.19 11.67 5.48
N ILE A 92 -3.60 12.94 5.34
CA ILE A 92 -2.73 14.09 5.57
C ILE A 92 -3.10 14.70 6.92
N LEU A 93 -2.17 14.62 7.86
CA LEU A 93 -2.34 15.13 9.22
C LEU A 93 -2.04 16.63 9.30
N ASP A 94 -0.92 17.05 8.69
CA ASP A 94 -0.44 18.44 8.64
C ASP A 94 0.17 18.74 7.27
N ASN A 95 0.20 20.02 6.87
CA ASN A 95 0.83 20.57 5.65
C ASN A 95 0.81 19.64 4.43
N ILE A 96 -0.21 19.77 3.58
CA ILE A 96 -0.28 19.05 2.32
C ILE A 96 0.92 19.46 1.46
N PRO A 97 1.81 18.52 1.09
CA PRO A 97 2.90 18.83 0.17
C PRO A 97 2.34 19.37 -1.15
N ALA A 98 3.03 20.32 -1.78
CA ALA A 98 2.50 21.05 -2.93
C ALA A 98 2.14 20.12 -4.10
N GLU A 99 2.86 19.01 -4.24
CA GLU A 99 2.61 17.94 -5.19
C GLU A 99 1.26 17.23 -4.99
N PHE A 100 0.74 17.14 -3.75
CA PHE A 100 -0.59 16.60 -3.48
C PHE A 100 -1.68 17.68 -3.54
N LEU A 101 -1.34 18.96 -3.38
CA LEU A 101 -2.32 20.05 -3.57
C LEU A 101 -2.85 20.12 -5.00
N ALA A 102 -2.08 19.66 -5.98
CA ALA A 102 -2.52 19.55 -7.36
C ALA A 102 -3.49 18.37 -7.60
N MET A 103 -3.61 17.43 -6.65
CA MET A 103 -4.58 16.34 -6.71
C MET A 103 -5.95 16.87 -6.28
N ASP A 104 -6.77 17.24 -7.26
CA ASP A 104 -8.11 17.82 -7.06
C ASP A 104 -9.17 16.81 -6.54
N TYR A 105 -8.74 15.64 -6.05
CA TYR A 105 -9.61 14.55 -5.62
C TYR A 105 -9.60 14.39 -4.09
N LYS A 106 -10.28 15.33 -3.42
CA LYS A 106 -10.83 15.07 -2.07
C LYS A 106 -12.07 14.20 -2.22
N PRO A 107 -12.03 12.88 -1.93
CA PRO A 107 -13.23 12.07 -1.98
C PRO A 107 -14.25 12.62 -0.99
N THR A 108 -15.44 12.93 -1.48
CA THR A 108 -16.55 13.37 -0.61
C THR A 108 -17.11 12.20 0.21
N ASN A 109 -16.91 10.96 -0.23
CA ASN A 109 -17.20 9.73 0.51
C ASN A 109 -16.27 8.59 0.05
N ILE A 110 -15.81 7.76 1.00
CA ILE A 110 -15.20 6.45 0.70
C ILE A 110 -16.32 5.49 0.29
N ASP A 111 -16.11 4.73 -0.78
CA ASP A 111 -17.11 3.75 -1.24
C ASP A 111 -17.29 2.64 -0.20
N LYS A 112 -18.50 2.56 0.36
CA LYS A 112 -18.86 1.61 1.44
C LYS A 112 -18.91 0.15 0.97
N ASN A 113 -18.85 -0.09 -0.34
CA ASN A 113 -18.84 -1.45 -0.90
C ASN A 113 -17.43 -2.03 -0.97
N LEU A 114 -16.40 -1.25 -0.61
CA LEU A 114 -15.03 -1.73 -0.59
C LEU A 114 -14.69 -2.42 0.73
N TYR A 115 -13.86 -3.46 0.65
CA TYR A 115 -13.31 -4.16 1.80
C TYR A 115 -12.07 -3.41 2.29
N PHE A 116 -12.10 -2.93 3.53
CA PHE A 116 -10.94 -2.32 4.16
C PHE A 116 -9.88 -3.39 4.48
N LEU A 117 -8.65 -3.19 3.99
CA LEU A 117 -7.54 -4.11 4.24
C LEU A 117 -6.68 -3.69 5.43
N GLY A 118 -6.65 -2.41 5.77
CA GLY A 118 -5.77 -1.84 6.79
C GLY A 118 -5.03 -0.58 6.32
N TYR A 119 -4.18 -0.08 7.20
CA TYR A 119 -3.30 1.06 7.00
C TYR A 119 -1.87 0.59 6.73
N ASP A 120 -1.28 1.12 5.66
CA ASP A 120 0.14 1.03 5.33
C ASP A 120 0.82 2.38 5.58
N ILE A 121 2.13 2.36 5.74
CA ILE A 121 2.96 3.54 5.94
C ILE A 121 4.03 3.54 4.86
N ALA A 122 4.02 4.51 3.95
CA ALA A 122 4.96 4.57 2.83
C ALA A 122 5.41 6.01 2.52
N ASP A 123 6.53 6.15 1.85
CA ASP A 123 7.05 7.45 1.41
C ASP A 123 6.34 8.00 0.16
N GLU A 124 6.89 9.05 -0.44
CA GLU A 124 6.40 9.65 -1.68
C GLU A 124 6.57 8.75 -2.94
N ALA A 125 7.48 7.78 -2.87
CA ALA A 125 7.80 6.82 -3.93
C ALA A 125 7.12 5.46 -3.69
N PRO A 126 5.91 5.48 -3.10
CA PRO A 126 5.25 4.39 -2.37
C PRO A 126 6.12 3.29 -1.76
N CYS A 127 7.32 3.60 -1.27
CA CYS A 127 8.16 2.61 -0.60
C CYS A 127 7.63 2.35 0.81
N SER A 128 7.18 1.12 1.10
CA SER A 128 6.56 0.82 2.40
C SER A 128 7.60 0.76 3.52
N GLY A 129 7.40 1.62 4.50
CA GLY A 129 8.09 1.59 5.78
C GLY A 129 7.67 0.42 6.67
N LEU A 130 6.59 -0.29 6.35
CA LEU A 130 6.14 -1.46 7.10
C LEU A 130 6.68 -2.78 6.54
N SER A 131 6.97 -2.81 5.23
CA SER A 131 7.24 -4.07 4.51
C SER A 131 8.30 -4.00 3.40
N ASN A 132 8.95 -2.86 3.14
CA ASN A 132 10.05 -2.74 2.17
C ASN A 132 11.27 -1.96 2.68
N CYS A 133 11.22 -1.48 3.92
CA CYS A 133 12.35 -0.87 4.60
C CYS A 133 12.95 -1.86 5.60
N ALA A 134 14.06 -2.51 5.22
CA ALA A 134 14.71 -3.57 6.00
C ALA A 134 14.89 -3.20 7.48
N TYR A 135 14.63 -4.16 8.37
CA TYR A 135 14.82 -4.00 9.81
C TYR A 135 16.19 -4.51 10.23
N LYS A 136 16.89 -3.73 11.05
CA LYS A 136 18.00 -4.29 11.85
C LYS A 136 17.42 -5.24 12.90
N LYS A 137 18.27 -6.13 13.44
CA LYS A 137 17.84 -7.13 14.42
C LYS A 137 17.13 -6.52 15.63
N ASP A 138 17.69 -5.47 16.22
CA ASP A 138 17.11 -4.83 17.41
C ASP A 138 15.83 -4.05 17.07
N GLU A 139 15.76 -3.42 15.89
CA GLU A 139 14.56 -2.76 15.38
C GLU A 139 13.42 -3.78 15.17
N SER A 140 13.74 -4.94 14.60
CA SER A 140 12.80 -6.03 14.37
C SER A 140 12.24 -6.58 15.68
N ASN A 141 13.10 -6.80 16.69
CA ASN A 141 12.67 -7.26 18.01
C ASN A 141 11.73 -6.25 18.68
N TYR A 142 12.12 -4.96 18.69
CA TYR A 142 11.27 -3.88 19.22
C TYR A 142 9.93 -3.82 18.49
N CYS A 143 9.94 -3.88 17.15
CA CYS A 143 8.70 -3.83 16.38
C CYS A 143 7.80 -5.04 16.61
N ARG A 144 8.38 -6.24 16.77
CA ARG A 144 7.62 -7.44 17.10
C ARG A 144 6.98 -7.36 18.47
N GLU A 145 7.69 -6.84 19.46
CA GLU A 145 7.14 -6.67 20.80
C GLU A 145 6.02 -5.62 20.82
N LYS A 146 6.23 -4.48 20.15
CA LYS A 146 5.31 -3.33 20.22
C LYS A 146 4.16 -3.39 19.22
N TYR A 147 4.42 -3.73 17.95
CA TYR A 147 3.48 -3.52 16.85
C TYR A 147 2.83 -4.81 16.32
N LEU A 148 3.47 -5.98 16.47
CA LEU A 148 2.93 -7.25 15.99
C LEU A 148 1.48 -7.54 16.45
N PRO A 149 1.09 -7.27 17.72
CA PRO A 149 -0.28 -7.54 18.17
C PRO A 149 -1.36 -6.71 17.45
N TYR A 150 -0.96 -5.66 16.74
CA TYR A 150 -1.86 -4.74 16.04
C TYR A 150 -1.85 -4.92 14.51
N LEU A 151 -1.06 -5.87 14.00
CA LEU A 151 -1.06 -6.23 12.59
C LEU A 151 -2.13 -7.29 12.32
N ASN A 152 -2.89 -7.10 11.24
CA ASN A 152 -3.80 -8.12 10.75
C ASN A 152 -3.08 -9.15 9.85
N GLN A 153 -3.84 -10.09 9.29
CA GLN A 153 -3.31 -11.15 8.43
C GLN A 153 -2.63 -10.64 7.14
N ASN A 154 -2.91 -9.41 6.72
CA ASN A 154 -2.30 -8.78 5.55
C ASN A 154 -0.97 -8.08 5.88
N GLY A 155 -0.60 -8.00 7.16
CA GLY A 155 0.55 -7.23 7.62
C GLY A 155 0.31 -5.73 7.69
N LEU A 156 -0.95 -5.31 7.80
CA LEU A 156 -1.37 -3.91 7.88
C LEU A 156 -1.95 -3.61 9.27
N PHE A 157 -1.95 -2.33 9.66
CA PHE A 157 -2.62 -1.90 10.90
C PHE A 157 -4.11 -1.73 10.68
N GLU A 158 -4.94 -2.11 11.66
CA GLU A 158 -6.38 -1.83 11.62
C GLU A 158 -6.75 -0.53 12.36
N ASP A 159 -5.89 -0.08 13.28
CA ASP A 159 -6.06 1.15 14.05
C ASP A 159 -5.17 2.28 13.48
N PHE A 160 -5.80 3.40 13.15
CA PHE A 160 -5.13 4.58 12.60
C PHE A 160 -4.08 5.18 13.55
N ASN A 161 -4.35 5.22 14.86
CA ASN A 161 -3.42 5.78 15.84
C ASN A 161 -2.17 4.92 15.97
N ILE A 162 -2.31 3.60 15.83
CA ILE A 162 -1.16 2.70 15.78
C ILE A 162 -0.35 2.93 14.50
N ALA A 163 -1.01 3.11 13.35
CA ALA A 163 -0.34 3.46 12.11
C ALA A 163 0.41 4.81 12.21
N LEU A 164 -0.17 5.78 12.91
CA LEU A 164 0.46 7.08 13.18
C LEU A 164 1.68 6.97 14.11
N ASP A 165 1.58 6.23 15.20
CA ASP A 165 2.73 5.97 16.08
C ASP A 165 3.85 5.24 15.31
N PHE A 166 3.48 4.25 14.48
CA PHE A 166 4.43 3.55 13.62
C PHE A 166 5.06 4.45 12.55
N LYS A 167 4.30 5.38 11.96
CA LYS A 167 4.82 6.41 11.05
C LYS A 167 5.92 7.21 11.74
N THR A 168 5.67 7.76 12.92
CA THR A 168 6.67 8.54 13.66
C THR A 168 7.91 7.71 13.99
N TYR A 169 7.73 6.45 14.39
CA TYR A 169 8.86 5.54 14.59
C TYR A 169 9.66 5.31 13.29
N THR A 170 8.97 5.10 12.18
CA THR A 170 9.59 4.85 10.87
C THR A 170 10.35 6.05 10.34
N GLU A 171 9.83 7.26 10.51
CA GLU A 171 10.51 8.49 10.11
C GLU A 171 11.85 8.67 10.84
N ASN A 172 11.94 8.21 12.09
CA ASN A 172 13.18 8.22 12.84
C ASN A 172 14.16 7.12 12.39
N ARG A 173 13.65 5.91 12.09
CA ARG A 173 14.49 4.76 11.74
C ARG A 173 14.99 4.81 10.29
N VAL A 174 14.21 5.38 9.36
CA VAL A 174 14.49 5.47 7.92
C VAL A 174 14.45 6.94 7.45
N SER A 175 15.22 7.81 8.10
CA SER A 175 15.17 9.26 7.83
C SER A 175 15.45 9.66 6.38
N GLY A 176 16.17 8.83 5.62
CA GLY A 176 16.47 9.05 4.20
C GLY A 176 15.28 8.87 3.25
N HIS A 177 14.19 8.27 3.73
CA HIS A 177 12.94 8.10 2.98
C HIS A 177 11.83 9.05 3.45
N CYS A 178 12.11 9.92 4.42
CA CYS A 178 11.12 10.87 4.89
C CYS A 178 10.77 11.90 3.80
N PRO A 179 9.52 12.40 3.77
CA PRO A 179 8.42 12.09 4.70
C PRO A 179 7.71 10.76 4.41
N PHE A 180 7.22 10.10 5.47
CA PHE A 180 6.28 8.98 5.33
C PHE A 180 4.84 9.48 5.43
N TYR A 181 3.91 8.71 4.88
CA TYR A 181 2.48 8.98 4.92
C TYR A 181 1.67 7.72 5.23
N ILE A 182 0.45 7.90 5.71
CA ILE A 182 -0.46 6.80 6.04
C ILE A 182 -1.42 6.60 4.87
N TYR A 183 -1.45 5.38 4.35
CA TYR A 183 -2.34 4.97 3.28
C TYR A 183 -3.38 3.99 3.83
N SER A 184 -4.68 4.30 3.72
CA SER A 184 -5.72 3.29 3.92
C SER A 184 -5.99 2.56 2.61
N LEU A 185 -5.93 1.24 2.67
CA LEU A 185 -6.02 0.36 1.51
C LEU A 185 -7.36 -0.37 1.48
N TYR A 186 -7.98 -0.41 0.30
CA TYR A 186 -9.27 -1.05 0.10
C TYR A 186 -9.29 -1.91 -1.16
N THR A 187 -10.04 -3.00 -1.14
CA THR A 187 -10.28 -3.82 -2.34
C THR A 187 -11.76 -3.94 -2.69
N ASP A 188 -12.05 -4.22 -3.96
CA ASP A 188 -13.41 -4.49 -4.45
C ASP A 188 -13.91 -5.92 -4.15
N LYS A 189 -13.00 -6.82 -3.78
CA LYS A 189 -13.28 -8.19 -3.39
C LYS A 189 -12.55 -8.50 -2.07
N LEU A 190 -13.10 -9.44 -1.31
CA LEU A 190 -12.41 -9.94 -0.13
C LEU A 190 -11.13 -10.66 -0.57
N VAL A 191 -10.02 -10.30 0.07
CA VAL A 191 -8.72 -10.95 -0.10
C VAL A 191 -8.38 -11.60 1.23
N ILE A 192 -8.25 -12.93 1.23
CA ILE A 192 -7.87 -13.75 2.39
C ILE A 192 -6.45 -14.23 2.14
#